data_AF-A0A1H0M6Q1-F1
#
_entry.id   AF-A0A1H0M6Q1-F1
#
_cell.length_a   1.000
_cell.length_b   1.000
_cell.length_c   1.000
_cell.angle_alpha   90.00
_cell.angle_beta   90.00
_cell.angle_gamma   90.00
#
_symmetry.space_group_name_H-M   'P 1'
#
loop_
_entity.id
_entity.type
_entity.pdbx_description
1 polymer ?
#
loop_
_entity_poly.entity_id
_entity_poly.type
_entity_poly.pdbx_seq_one_letter_code
_entity_poly.pdbx_strand_id
1 'polypeptide(L)' 'MVDRYINKALKAEHIISIPIERFKIAELEELSNKAKKNNIVITLKAEYSNIYQGVLVNLIKRDIINDEFIKWM' A
#
# COMPACT_ATOMS: atom_id res chain seq x y z
N MET A 1 -1.35 10.73 9.98
CA MET A 1 -1.17 10.58 8.51
C MET A 1 -1.51 9.17 8.06
N VAL A 2 -0.98 8.14 8.73
CA VAL A 2 -1.29 6.71 8.49
C VAL A 2 -2.79 6.41 8.42
N ASP A 3 -3.60 6.93 9.35
CA ASP A 3 -5.07 6.72 9.34
C ASP A 3 -5.74 7.15 8.04
N ARG A 4 -5.25 8.24 7.42
CA ARG A 4 -5.78 8.71 6.14
C ARG A 4 -5.55 7.67 5.05
N TYR A 5 -4.39 7.02 5.03
CA TYR A 5 -4.06 6.02 4.01
C TYR A 5 -4.80 4.70 4.24
N ILE A 6 -4.93 4.26 5.49
CA ILE A 6 -5.75 3.09 5.84
C ILE A 6 -7.22 3.32 5.44
N ASN A 7 -7.79 4.47 5.80
CA ASN A 7 -9.17 4.80 5.43
C ASN A 7 -9.38 4.93 3.92
N LYS A 8 -8.36 5.40 3.18
CA LYS A 8 -8.41 5.40 1.72
C LYS A 8 -8.39 3.98 1.16
N ALA A 9 -7.48 3.13 1.63
CA ALA A 9 -7.36 1.75 1.17
C ALA A 9 -8.63 0.93 1.46
N LEU A 10 -9.27 1.14 2.61
CA LEU A 10 -10.55 0.47 2.96
C LEU A 10 -11.70 0.82 2.01
N LYS A 11 -11.68 2.03 1.42
CA LYS A 11 -12.71 2.53 0.50
C LYS A 11 -12.35 2.35 -0.97
N ALA A 12 -11.13 1.93 -1.28
CA ALA A 12 -10.64 1.80 -2.64
C ALA A 12 -10.92 0.41 -3.20
N GLU A 13 -11.32 0.37 -4.47
CA GLU A 13 -11.36 -0.86 -5.29
C GLU A 13 -10.08 -1.01 -6.14
N HIS A 14 -9.04 -0.24 -5.82
CA HIS A 14 -7.76 -0.22 -6.51
C HIS A 14 -6.60 -0.13 -5.51
N ILE A 15 -5.38 -0.37 -6.00
CA ILE A 15 -4.15 -0.27 -5.19
C ILE A 15 -3.88 1.20 -4.88
N ILE A 16 -3.65 1.51 -3.60
CA ILE A 16 -3.15 2.84 -3.20
C ILE A 16 -1.63 2.77 -3.12
N SER A 17 -0.96 3.44 -4.06
CA SER A 17 0.52 3.52 -4.12
C SER A 17 1.03 4.85 -3.59
N ILE A 18 2.02 4.79 -2.69
CA ILE A 18 2.55 5.96 -1.98
C ILE A 18 4.08 5.85 -1.94
N PRO A 19 4.85 6.90 -2.32
CA PRO A 19 6.29 6.93 -2.11
C PRO A 19 6.66 6.66 -0.64
N ILE A 20 7.60 5.74 -0.41
CA ILE A 20 8.01 5.32 0.94
C ILE A 20 8.59 6.48 1.76
N GLU A 21 9.20 7.45 1.08
CA GLU A 21 9.83 8.67 1.59
C GLU A 21 8.83 9.62 2.25
N ARG A 22 7.53 9.40 2.03
CA ARG A 22 6.45 10.10 2.74
C ARG A 22 6.24 9.59 4.17
N PHE A 23 6.89 8.50 4.55
CA PHE A 23 6.76 7.91 5.87
C PHE A 23 8.07 8.01 6.64
N LYS A 24 7.96 8.33 7.93
CA LYS A 24 9.01 8.03 8.90
C LYS A 24 8.98 6.53 9.25
N ILE A 25 10.08 5.99 9.75
CA ILE A 25 10.18 4.59 10.18
C ILE A 25 9.05 4.21 11.16
N ALA A 26 8.82 5.03 12.19
CA ALA A 26 7.74 4.80 13.16
C ALA A 26 6.33 4.79 12.51
N GLU A 27 6.13 5.54 11.43
CA GLU A 27 4.86 5.54 10.69
C GLU A 27 4.70 4.28 9.83
N LEU A 28 5.79 3.69 9.35
CA LEU A 28 5.77 2.39 8.66
C LEU A 28 5.40 1.26 9.62
N GLU A 29 5.90 1.30 10.85
CA GLU A 29 5.51 0.35 11.91
C GLU A 29 4.02 0.50 12.26
N GLU A 30 3.56 1.74 12.43
CA GLU A 30 2.15 2.04 12.68
C GLU A 30 1.27 1.56 11.51
N LEU A 31 1.69 1.82 10.28
CA LEU A 31 1.01 1.41 9.05
C LEU A 31 0.89 -0.11 8.97
N SER A 32 1.97 -0.84 9.24
CA SER A 32 1.99 -2.31 9.26
C SER A 32 0.99 -2.87 10.28
N ASN A 33 1.01 -2.33 11.50
CA ASN A 33 0.10 -2.75 12.56
C ASN A 33 -1.37 -2.47 12.21
N LYS A 34 -1.67 -1.29 11.66
CA LYS A 34 -3.04 -0.93 11.26
C LYS A 34 -3.52 -1.72 10.04
N ALA A 35 -2.66 -1.94 9.05
CA ALA A 35 -3.00 -2.75 7.89
C ALA A 35 -3.36 -4.19 8.28
N LYS A 36 -2.57 -4.81 9.18
CA LYS A 36 -2.87 -6.14 9.72
C LYS A 36 -4.24 -6.20 10.40
N LYS A 37 -4.58 -5.21 11.24
CA LYS A 37 -5.88 -5.13 11.92
C LYS A 37 -7.06 -4.95 10.97
N ASN A 38 -6.84 -4.31 9.82
CA ASN A 38 -7.87 -3.96 8.85
C ASN A 38 -7.89 -4.91 7.62
N ASN A 39 -7.17 -6.03 7.68
CA ASN A 39 -7.05 -6.99 6.58
C ASN A 39 -6.59 -6.38 5.25
N ILE A 40 -5.66 -5.42 5.33
CA ILE A 40 -4.99 -4.80 4.19
C ILE A 40 -3.63 -5.46 4.02
N VAL A 41 -3.30 -5.83 2.79
CA VAL A 41 -1.98 -6.30 2.39
C VAL A 41 -1.12 -5.11 2.01
N ILE A 42 0.12 -5.12 2.51
CA ILE A 42 1.14 -4.15 2.14
C ILE A 42 2.15 -4.83 1.22
N THR A 43 2.50 -4.21 0.10
CA THR A 43 3.65 -4.61 -0.72
C THR A 43 4.60 -3.44 -0.93
N LEU A 44 5.88 -3.75 -1.14
CA LEU A 44 6.89 -2.78 -1.54
C LEU A 44 7.28 -3.06 -2.98
N LYS A 45 7.29 -2.03 -3.81
CA LYS A 45 7.66 -2.16 -5.23
C LYS A 45 8.67 -1.08 -5.59
N ALA A 46 9.78 -1.47 -6.21
CA ALA A 46 10.66 -0.52 -6.85
C ALA A 46 9.99 -0.01 -8.14
N GLU A 47 10.00 1.30 -8.31
CA GLU A 47 9.35 2.02 -9.39
C GLU A 47 10.41 2.79 -10.17
N TYR A 48 10.36 2.69 -11.51
CA TYR A 48 11.35 3.25 -12.43
C TYR A 48 10.69 3.99 -13.60
N SER A 49 9.48 4.51 -13.41
CA SER A 49 8.78 5.27 -14.45
C SER A 49 9.28 6.71 -14.53
N ASN A 50 8.83 7.40 -15.58
CA ASN A 50 9.06 8.84 -15.73
C ASN A 50 8.30 9.67 -14.69
N ILE A 51 7.30 9.09 -14.01
CA ILE A 51 6.48 9.78 -12.99
C ILE A 51 7.16 9.71 -11.63
N TYR A 52 7.73 8.56 -11.27
CA TYR A 52 8.39 8.34 -10.00
C TYR A 52 9.56 7.37 -10.15
N GLN A 53 10.66 7.65 -9.45
CA GLN A 53 11.80 6.74 -9.35
C GLN A 53 12.13 6.53 -7.87
N GLY A 54 11.97 5.32 -7.37
CA GLY A 54 12.14 5.01 -5.95
C GLY A 54 11.34 3.79 -5.50
N VAL A 55 10.98 3.74 -4.22
CA VAL A 55 10.16 2.65 -3.66
C VAL A 55 8.75 3.12 -3.34
N LEU A 56 7.76 2.36 -3.79
CA LEU A 56 6.35 2.57 -3.48
C LEU A 56 5.89 1.57 -2.41
N VAL A 57 5.18 2.10 -1.42
CA VAL A 57 4.35 1.34 -0.47
C VAL A 57 2.95 1.23 -1.08
N ASN A 58 2.54 0.01 -1.37
CA ASN A 58 1.23 -0.30 -1.91
C ASN A 58 0.33 -0.84 -0.80
N LEU A 59 -0.89 -0.30 -0.70
CA LEU A 59 -1.93 -0.80 0.18
C LEU A 59 -3.03 -1.44 -0.67
N ILE A 60 -3.29 -2.72 -0.41
CA ILE A 60 -4.17 -3.57 -1.21
C ILE A 60 -5.20 -4.19 -0.28
N LYS A 61 -6.49 -3.97 -0.57
CA LYS A 61 -7.56 -4.62 0.19
C LYS A 61 -7.55 -6.13 -0.14
N ARG A 62 -7.60 -7.00 0.87
CA ARG A 62 -7.39 -8.44 0.61
C ARG A 62 -8.46 -9.07 -0.30
N ASP A 63 -9.67 -8.51 -0.31
CA ASP A 63 -10.79 -8.96 -1.13
C ASP A 63 -10.57 -8.76 -2.64
N ILE A 64 -9.74 -7.78 -3.06
CA ILE A 64 -9.41 -7.59 -4.47
C ILE A 64 -8.27 -8.49 -4.97
N ILE A 65 -7.63 -9.24 -4.05
CA ILE A 65 -6.54 -10.17 -4.40
C ILE A 65 -7.15 -11.50 -4.85
N ASN A 66 -7.23 -11.69 -6.16
CA ASN A 66 -7.62 -12.94 -6.81
C ASN A 66 -6.48 -13.46 -7.70
N ASP A 67 -6.67 -14.62 -8.33
CA ASP A 67 -5.64 -15.25 -9.18
C ASP A 67 -5.23 -14.35 -10.36
N GLU A 68 -6.16 -13.59 -10.91
CA GLU A 68 -5.89 -12.64 -11.99
C GLU A 68 -5.06 -11.46 -11.50
N PHE A 69 -5.37 -10.93 -10.32
CA PHE A 69 -4.60 -9.87 -9.67
C PHE A 69 -3.16 -10.31 -9.43
N ILE A 70 -2.95 -11.52 -8.89
CA ILE A 70 -1.61 -12.07 -8.63
C ILE A 70 -0.83 -12.25 -9.94
N LYS A 71 -1.49 -12.67 -11.02
CA LYS A 71 -0.84 -12.89 -12.32
C LYS A 71 -0.23 -11.61 -12.92
N TRP A 72 -0.81 -10.45 -12.64
CA TRP A 72 -0.40 -9.17 -13.22
C TRP A 72 0.36 -8.24 -12.25
N MET A 73 0.61 -8.68 -11.02
CA MET A 73 1.31 -7.90 -9.99
C MET A 73 2.83 -7.95 -10.16
#